data_AF-A0A4Q6DYX9-F1
#
_entry.id   AF-A0A4Q6DYX9-F1
#
_cell.length_a   1.000
_cell.length_b   1.000
_cell.length_c   1.000
_cell.angle_alpha   90.00
_cell.angle_beta   90.00
_cell.angle_gamma   90.00
#
_symmetry.space_group_name_H-M   'P 1'
#
loop_
_entity.id
_entity.type
_entity.pdbx_description
1 polymer ?
#
loop_
_entity_poly.entity_id
_entity_poly.type
_entity_poly.pdbx_seq_one_letter_code
_entity_poly.pdbx_strand_id
1 'polypeptide(L)'
;MISGSEKRFIRINFITIIVTLLVILAGGIVRSTGSGMGCPDWPKCFDRYIPPTNVSQLPKDYKEKYVAGRIKKNEKFAKYLESMGKKELADSIRHDKNITVPEEFNPAKTWTEYLNRLAGVLAGIFLLLTVAYSFVYK
;
A
#
# COMPACT_ATOMS: atom_id res chain seq x y z
N MET A 1 -17.21 -15.42 -35.71
CA MET A 1 -16.68 -14.04 -35.86
C MET A 1 -16.78 -13.40 -34.49
N ILE A 2 -15.65 -13.09 -33.84
CA ILE A 2 -15.59 -12.59 -32.45
C ILE A 2 -16.34 -11.26 -32.34
N SER A 3 -17.27 -11.15 -31.39
CA SER A 3 -18.11 -9.96 -31.22
C SER A 3 -17.29 -8.76 -30.71
N GLY A 4 -17.81 -7.54 -30.89
CA GLY A 4 -17.13 -6.33 -30.40
C GLY A 4 -16.94 -6.31 -28.88
N SER A 5 -17.92 -6.85 -28.13
CA SER A 5 -17.87 -7.00 -26.67
C SER A 5 -16.82 -8.02 -26.24
N GLU A 6 -16.72 -9.15 -26.94
CA GLU A 6 -15.72 -10.19 -26.71
C GLU A 6 -14.28 -9.67 -26.90
N LYS A 7 -14.03 -8.94 -27.99
CA LYS A 7 -12.71 -8.32 -28.22
C LYS A 7 -12.32 -7.34 -27.12
N ARG A 8 -13.29 -6.58 -26.59
CA ARG A 8 -13.05 -5.62 -25.48
C ARG A 8 -12.72 -6.37 -24.19
N PHE A 9 -13.49 -7.41 -23.86
CA PHE A 9 -13.23 -8.24 -22.68
C PHE A 9 -11.84 -8.87 -22.74
N ILE A 10 -11.47 -9.52 -23.85
CA ILE A 10 -10.15 -10.14 -24.03
C ILE A 10 -9.03 -9.13 -23.85
N ARG A 11 -9.15 -7.93 -24.46
CA ARG A 11 -8.13 -6.86 -24.33
C ARG A 11 -7.99 -6.36 -22.89
N ILE A 12 -9.11 -6.08 -22.23
CA ILE A 12 -9.09 -5.58 -20.84
C ILE A 12 -8.53 -6.64 -19.90
N ASN A 13 -8.93 -7.90 -20.06
CA ASN A 13 -8.41 -9.00 -19.26
C ASN A 13 -6.89 -9.16 -19.46
N PHE A 14 -6.41 -9.11 -20.70
CA PHE A 14 -4.97 -9.19 -21.00
C PHE A 14 -4.18 -8.03 -20.36
N ILE A 15 -4.69 -6.79 -20.48
CA ILE A 15 -4.08 -5.62 -19.82
C ILE A 15 -4.07 -5.81 -18.30
N THR A 16 -5.17 -6.31 -17.73
CA THR A 16 -5.30 -6.56 -16.28
C THR A 16 -4.28 -7.57 -15.78
N ILE A 17 -4.03 -8.65 -16.54
CA ILE A 17 -3.00 -9.65 -16.22
C ILE A 17 -1.62 -8.98 -16.21
N ILE A 18 -1.28 -8.21 -17.26
CA ILE A 18 0.01 -7.50 -17.33
C ILE A 18 0.18 -6.54 -16.16
N VAL A 19 -0.82 -5.68 -15.90
CA VAL A 19 -0.77 -4.70 -14.81
C VAL A 19 -0.62 -5.40 -13.46
N THR A 20 -1.32 -6.52 -13.25
CA THR A 20 -1.21 -7.30 -12.01
C THR A 20 0.20 -7.86 -11.82
N LEU A 21 0.81 -8.42 -12.88
CA LEU A 21 2.20 -8.91 -12.82
C LEU A 21 3.19 -7.79 -12.52
N LEU A 22 3.02 -6.61 -13.12
CA LEU A 22 3.85 -5.45 -12.85
C LEU A 22 3.74 -4.98 -11.39
N VAL A 23 2.53 -4.97 -10.82
CA VAL A 23 2.33 -4.61 -9.40
C VAL A 23 2.96 -5.63 -8.46
N ILE A 24 2.90 -6.92 -8.78
CA ILE A 24 3.58 -7.96 -7.99
C ILE A 24 5.10 -7.72 -7.98
N LEU A 25 5.69 -7.43 -9.13
CA LEU A 25 7.12 -7.11 -9.24
C LEU A 25 7.48 -5.83 -8.48
N ALA A 26 6.69 -4.76 -8.64
CA ALA A 26 6.89 -3.51 -7.91
C ALA A 26 6.80 -3.70 -6.39
N GLY A 27 5.85 -4.52 -5.92
CA GLY A 27 5.74 -4.90 -4.51
C GLY A 27 6.97 -5.66 -4.01
N GLY A 28 7.52 -6.56 -4.83
CA GLY A 28 8.80 -7.23 -4.56
C GLY A 28 9.95 -6.24 -4.40
N ILE A 29 10.07 -5.25 -5.28
CA ILE A 29 11.09 -4.19 -5.20
C ILE A 29 10.92 -3.38 -3.91
N VAL A 30 9.69 -2.97 -3.56
CA VAL A 30 9.40 -2.24 -2.32
C VAL A 30 9.85 -3.04 -1.10
N ARG A 31 9.61 -4.35 -1.08
CA ARG A 31 10.02 -5.21 0.03
C ARG A 31 11.53 -5.40 0.10
N SER A 32 12.18 -5.71 -1.02
CA SER A 32 13.64 -5.94 -1.06
C SER A 32 14.46 -4.68 -0.77
N THR A 33 13.95 -3.49 -1.12
CA THR A 33 14.59 -2.20 -0.83
C THR A 33 14.28 -1.64 0.55
N GLY A 34 13.41 -2.31 1.33
CA GLY A 34 12.94 -1.79 2.61
C GLY A 34 12.16 -0.48 2.48
N SER A 35 11.52 -0.24 1.33
CA SER A 35 10.76 0.98 1.05
C SER A 35 9.33 0.95 1.58
N GLY A 36 8.83 -0.20 2.07
CA GLY A 36 7.44 -0.36 2.50
C GLY A 36 7.01 0.44 3.74
N MET A 37 7.90 1.30 4.25
CA MET A 37 7.67 2.21 5.37
C MET A 37 7.89 3.69 4.98
N GLY A 38 8.16 3.98 3.70
CA GLY A 38 8.50 5.30 3.18
C GLY A 38 7.34 6.29 3.11
N CYS A 39 6.09 5.82 3.08
CA CYS A 39 4.87 6.64 3.17
C CYS A 39 3.98 6.21 4.36
N PRO A 40 3.85 7.02 5.42
CA PRO A 40 3.02 6.67 6.58
C PRO A 40 1.54 6.46 6.24
N ASP A 41 1.06 7.26 5.29
CA ASP A 41 -0.35 7.48 5.02
C ASP A 41 -0.69 7.19 3.56
N TRP A 42 -1.98 7.00 3.29
CA TRP A 42 -2.60 6.93 1.97
C TRP A 42 -4.01 7.50 2.07
N PRO A 43 -4.54 8.25 1.10
CA PRO A 43 -3.98 8.56 -0.24
C PRO A 43 -2.95 9.69 -0.26
N LYS A 44 -2.83 10.45 0.82
CA LYS A 44 -1.76 11.43 0.99
C LYS A 44 -0.53 10.76 1.59
N CYS A 45 0.66 11.28 1.31
CA CYS A 45 1.90 10.88 1.94
C CYS A 45 2.55 12.12 2.58
N PHE A 46 2.78 12.09 3.90
CA PHE A 46 3.17 13.28 4.69
C PHE A 46 2.21 14.47 4.49
N ASP A 47 0.90 14.22 4.61
CA ASP A 47 -0.19 15.19 4.42
C ASP A 47 -0.26 15.87 3.04
N ARG A 48 0.49 15.40 2.05
CA ARG A 48 0.51 15.92 0.67
C ARG A 48 0.12 14.84 -0.34
N TYR A 49 -0.49 15.22 -1.46
CA TYR A 49 -0.77 14.29 -2.58
C TYR A 49 0.44 14.04 -3.47
N ILE A 50 1.37 15.00 -3.52
CA ILE A 50 2.66 14.83 -4.18
C ILE A 50 3.67 14.62 -3.06
N PRO A 51 4.34 13.46 -2.97
CA PRO A 51 5.30 13.20 -1.91
C PRO A 51 6.43 14.23 -1.92
N PRO A 52 6.94 14.59 -0.73
CA PRO A 52 8.07 15.49 -0.62
C PRO A 52 9.33 14.90 -1.27
N THR A 53 10.22 15.76 -1.75
CA THR A 53 11.53 15.38 -2.31
C THR A 53 12.68 15.74 -1.39
N ASN A 54 12.43 16.51 -0.34
CA ASN A 54 13.45 16.95 0.61
C ASN A 54 12.90 17.09 2.04
N VAL A 55 13.77 16.95 3.04
CA VAL A 55 13.39 16.98 4.48
C VAL A 55 12.76 18.33 4.85
N SER A 56 13.22 19.43 4.25
CA SER A 56 12.70 20.78 4.52
C SER A 56 11.21 20.98 4.18
N GLN A 57 10.62 20.07 3.40
CA GLN A 57 9.19 20.11 3.04
C GLN A 57 8.30 19.40 4.06
N LEU A 58 8.89 18.72 5.05
CA LEU A 58 8.16 17.97 6.06
C LEU A 58 7.67 18.88 7.20
N PRO A 59 6.49 18.60 7.78
CA PRO A 59 6.09 19.16 9.07
C PRO A 59 7.12 18.84 10.15
N LYS A 60 7.29 19.73 11.13
CA LYS A 60 8.27 19.52 12.22
C LYS A 60 7.95 18.30 13.09
N ASP A 61 6.66 17.94 13.18
CA ASP A 61 6.07 16.88 13.99
C ASP A 61 5.86 15.56 13.24
N TYR A 62 6.50 15.39 12.08
CA TYR A 62 6.24 14.22 11.22
C TYR A 62 6.64 12.89 11.90
N LYS A 63 7.69 12.89 12.74
CA LYS A 63 8.19 11.68 13.41
C LYS A 63 7.20 11.20 14.47
N GLU A 64 6.68 12.13 15.26
CA GLU A 64 5.68 11.88 16.31
C GLU A 64 4.39 11.35 15.69
N LYS A 65 3.92 11.98 14.61
CA LYS A 65 2.75 11.52 13.86
C LYS A 65 2.95 10.12 13.27
N TYR A 66 4.12 9.86 12.70
CA TYR A 66 4.49 8.55 12.15
C TYR A 66 4.43 7.44 13.21
N VAL A 67 5.08 7.66 14.35
CA VAL A 67 5.12 6.72 15.47
C VAL A 67 3.73 6.50 16.07
N ALA A 68 2.95 7.58 16.27
CA ALA A 68 1.57 7.49 16.75
C ALA A 68 0.69 6.62 15.83
N GLY A 69 0.87 6.75 14.51
CA GLY A 69 0.21 5.91 13.52
C GLY A 69 0.54 4.42 13.66
N ARG A 70 1.82 4.08 13.90
CA ARG A 70 2.26 2.69 14.12
C ARG A 70 1.71 2.12 15.41
N ILE A 71 1.77 2.86 16.52
CA ILE A 71 1.23 2.44 17.81
C ILE A 71 -0.27 2.14 17.67
N LYS A 72 -1.03 3.02 17.01
CA LYS A 72 -2.48 2.82 16.80
C LYS A 72 -2.79 1.57 15.98
N LYS A 73 -2.01 1.31 14.91
CA LYS A 73 -2.18 0.11 14.07
C LYS A 73 -1.85 -1.17 14.85
N ASN A 74 -0.75 -1.16 15.60
CA ASN A 74 -0.31 -2.30 16.39
C ASN A 74 -1.26 -2.59 17.55
N GLU A 75 -1.78 -1.55 18.23
CA GLU A 75 -2.80 -1.73 19.27
C GLU A 75 -4.09 -2.31 18.69
N LYS A 76 -4.53 -1.85 17.51
CA LYS A 76 -5.69 -2.45 16.82
C LYS A 76 -5.45 -3.92 16.51
N PHE A 77 -4.25 -4.27 16.02
CA PHE A 77 -3.88 -5.65 15.72
C PHE A 77 -3.79 -6.52 16.99
N ALA A 78 -3.20 -6.00 18.06
CA ALA A 78 -3.12 -6.67 19.36
C ALA A 78 -4.52 -7.01 19.91
N LYS A 79 -5.48 -6.09 19.81
CA LYS A 79 -6.89 -6.36 20.21
C LYS A 79 -7.52 -7.51 19.42
N TYR A 80 -7.25 -7.61 18.12
CA TYR A 80 -7.73 -8.74 17.31
C TYR A 80 -7.05 -10.06 17.74
N LEU A 81 -5.77 -10.03 18.10
CA LEU A 81 -5.08 -11.22 18.61
C LEU A 81 -5.65 -11.68 19.95
N GLU A 82 -5.98 -10.74 20.85
CA GLU A 82 -6.64 -11.04 22.12
C GLU A 82 -8.02 -11.66 21.91
N SER A 83 -8.82 -11.14 20.97
CA SER A 83 -10.15 -11.71 20.67
C SER A 83 -10.06 -13.11 20.06
N MET A 84 -8.92 -13.47 19.48
CA MET A 84 -8.61 -14.84 19.03
C MET A 84 -7.93 -15.71 20.11
N GLY A 85 -7.81 -15.21 21.35
CA GLY A 85 -7.20 -15.93 22.48
C GLY A 85 -5.67 -15.90 22.54
N LYS A 86 -4.98 -15.15 21.67
CA LYS A 86 -3.51 -15.04 21.62
C LYS A 86 -2.98 -13.88 22.47
N LYS A 87 -3.24 -13.92 23.79
CA LYS A 87 -2.92 -12.83 24.72
C LYS A 87 -1.42 -12.54 24.81
N GLU A 88 -0.57 -13.55 24.92
CA GLU A 88 0.89 -13.36 25.03
C GLU A 88 1.49 -12.68 23.79
N LEU A 89 1.00 -13.04 22.60
CA LEU A 89 1.45 -12.41 21.35
C LEU A 89 1.00 -10.95 21.29
N ALA A 90 -0.25 -10.66 21.69
CA ALA A 90 -0.74 -9.29 21.77
C ALA A 90 0.11 -8.43 22.70
N ASP A 91 0.48 -8.97 23.87
CA ASP A 91 1.34 -8.27 24.83
C ASP A 91 2.77 -8.07 24.30
N SER A 92 3.34 -9.06 23.59
CA SER A 92 4.66 -8.89 22.96
C SER A 92 4.68 -7.74 21.94
N ILE A 93 3.60 -7.57 21.17
CA ILE A 93 3.47 -6.50 20.17
C ILE A 93 3.32 -5.13 20.83
N ARG A 94 2.65 -5.03 21.98
CA ARG A 94 2.50 -3.77 22.72
C ARG A 94 3.80 -3.30 23.36
N HIS A 95 4.65 -4.23 23.78
CA HIS A 95 5.91 -3.92 24.48
C HIS A 95 7.13 -3.84 23.55
N ASP A 96 6.96 -4.03 22.24
CA ASP A 96 8.06 -3.94 21.29
C ASP A 96 8.51 -2.48 21.09
N LYS A 97 9.70 -2.16 21.63
CA LYS A 97 10.29 -0.82 21.57
C LYS A 97 10.65 -0.40 20.14
N ASN A 98 10.87 -1.33 19.21
CA ASN A 98 11.23 -1.02 17.83
C ASN A 98 10.12 -0.25 17.10
N ILE A 99 8.88 -0.32 17.58
CA ILE A 99 7.73 0.41 17.01
C ILE A 99 7.87 1.92 17.24
N THR A 100 8.52 2.33 18.34
CA THR A 100 8.65 3.74 18.74
C THR A 100 9.81 4.46 18.07
N VAL A 101 10.72 3.74 17.42
CA VAL A 101 11.84 4.33 16.70
C VAL A 101 11.35 4.91 15.37
N PRO A 102 11.44 6.24 15.15
CA PRO A 102 11.06 6.84 13.89
C PRO A 102 12.12 6.53 12.82
N GLU A 103 11.67 6.11 11.64
CA GLU A 103 12.53 5.98 10.47
C GLU A 103 12.86 7.37 9.91
N GLU A 104 14.09 7.56 9.45
CA GLU A 104 14.49 8.81 8.80
C GLU A 104 13.85 8.92 7.41
N PHE A 105 13.48 10.14 7.05
CA PHE A 105 12.91 10.41 5.74
C PHE A 105 13.91 10.14 4.61
N ASN A 106 13.49 9.34 3.63
CA ASN A 106 14.26 9.08 2.42
C ASN A 106 13.36 9.26 1.18
N PRO A 107 13.64 10.25 0.31
CA PRO A 107 12.82 10.53 -0.87
C PRO A 107 12.66 9.32 -1.79
N ALA A 108 13.74 8.56 -2.02
CA ALA A 108 13.71 7.41 -2.93
C ALA A 108 12.78 6.32 -2.42
N LYS A 109 12.83 6.01 -1.11
CA LYS A 109 11.92 5.04 -0.48
C LYS A 109 10.47 5.51 -0.54
N THR A 110 10.24 6.77 -0.20
CA THR A 110 8.90 7.40 -0.24
C THR A 110 8.28 7.33 -1.64
N TRP A 111 9.02 7.71 -2.68
CA TRP A 111 8.53 7.67 -4.07
C TRP A 111 8.34 6.23 -4.58
N THR A 112 9.27 5.32 -4.25
CA THR A 112 9.16 3.90 -4.62
C THR A 112 7.88 3.29 -4.04
N GLU A 113 7.56 3.59 -2.79
CA GLU A 113 6.32 3.10 -2.17
C GLU A 113 5.07 3.79 -2.74
N TYR A 114 5.10 5.11 -2.93
CA TYR A 114 3.95 5.86 -3.44
C TYR A 114 3.54 5.41 -4.85
N LEU A 115 4.51 5.21 -5.74
CA LEU A 115 4.27 4.71 -7.09
C LEU A 115 3.70 3.28 -7.08
N ASN A 116 4.21 2.41 -6.19
CA ASN A 116 3.66 1.08 -6.03
C ASN A 116 2.18 1.11 -5.54
N ARG A 117 1.85 2.00 -4.59
CA ARG A 117 0.47 2.17 -4.12
C ARG A 117 -0.45 2.69 -5.23
N LEU A 118 0.03 3.63 -6.07
CA LEU A 118 -0.73 4.12 -7.23
C LEU A 118 -0.94 3.04 -8.29
N ALA A 119 0.10 2.25 -8.58
CA ALA A 119 0.00 1.10 -9.48
C ALA A 119 -1.01 0.06 -8.96
N GLY A 120 -1.07 -0.15 -7.65
CA GLY A 120 -2.09 -0.98 -7.00
C GLY A 120 -3.51 -0.46 -7.22
N VAL A 121 -3.75 0.86 -7.15
CA VAL A 121 -5.05 1.44 -7.48
C VAL A 121 -5.42 1.22 -8.94
N LEU A 122 -4.47 1.44 -9.86
CA LEU A 122 -4.69 1.17 -11.29
C LEU A 122 -5.05 -0.30 -11.54
N ALA A 123 -4.33 -1.24 -10.90
CA ALA A 123 -4.66 -2.66 -10.98
C ALA A 123 -6.07 -2.96 -10.48
N GLY A 124 -6.47 -2.35 -9.35
CA GLY A 124 -7.83 -2.46 -8.82
C GLY A 124 -8.89 -1.98 -9.81
N ILE A 125 -8.67 -0.85 -10.49
CA ILE A 125 -9.57 -0.33 -11.53
C ILE A 125 -9.70 -1.32 -12.69
N PHE A 126 -8.58 -1.84 -13.19
CA PHE A 126 -8.59 -2.84 -14.28
C PHE A 126 -9.29 -4.14 -13.90
N LEU A 127 -9.14 -4.59 -12.65
CA LEU A 127 -9.88 -5.74 -12.12
C LEU A 127 -11.38 -5.48 -12.09
N LEU A 128 -11.82 -4.32 -11.57
CA LEU A 128 -13.24 -3.94 -11.56
C LEU A 128 -13.83 -3.85 -12.97
N LEU A 129 -13.08 -3.29 -13.92
CA LEU A 129 -13.47 -3.27 -15.33
C LEU A 129 -13.59 -4.69 -15.87
N THR A 130 -12.62 -5.58 -15.61
CA THR A 130 -12.67 -6.97 -16.05
C THR A 130 -13.92 -7.67 -15.53
N VAL A 131 -14.27 -7.48 -14.25
CA VAL A 131 -15.49 -8.01 -13.65
C VAL A 131 -16.74 -7.43 -14.33
N ALA A 132 -16.79 -6.11 -14.57
CA ALA A 132 -17.93 -5.51 -15.25
C ALA A 132 -18.12 -6.04 -16.68
N TYR A 133 -17.03 -6.15 -17.45
CA TYR A 133 -17.06 -6.62 -18.83
C TYR A 133 -17.29 -8.14 -18.94
N SER A 134 -17.00 -8.93 -17.91
CA SER A 134 -17.29 -10.37 -17.92
C SER A 134 -18.79 -10.67 -17.92
N PHE A 135 -19.61 -9.80 -17.32
CA PHE A 135 -21.08 -9.93 -17.35
C PHE A 135 -21.71 -9.41 -18.65
N VAL A 136 -21.03 -8.51 -19.35
CA VAL A 136 -21.50 -7.89 -20.61
C VAL A 136 -21.10 -8.70 -21.83
N TYR A 137 -20.00 -9.45 -21.73
CA TYR A 137 -19.60 -10.41 -22.74
C TYR A 137 -20.59 -11.60 -22.74
N LYS A 138 -21.56 -11.53 -23.65
CA LYS A 138 -22.42 -12.63 -24.08
C LYS A 138 -22.21 -12.88 -25.56
#